data_AF-A0A2E7HM00-F1
#
_entry.id   AF-A0A2E7HM00-F1
#
_cell.length_a   1.000
_cell.length_b   1.000
_cell.length_c   1.000
_cell.angle_alpha   90.00
_cell.angle_beta   90.00
_cell.angle_gamma   90.00
#
_symmetry.space_group_name_H-M   'P 1'
#
loop_
_entity.id
_entity.type
_entity.pdbx_description
1 polymer ?
#
loop_
_entity_poly.entity_id
_entity_poly.type
_entity_poly.pdbx_seq_one_letter_code
_entity_poly.pdbx_strand_id
1 'polypeptide(L)'
;MNSRKIILMTLSILALAAGGYLLLQLQKASEEYSHWQSREAVLEKELDDLRKEAKNLREFLERLRRDPAVQDAIARKELGYGEKDEVLYRMPQDFDSD
;
A
#
# COMPACT_ATOMS: atom_id res chain seq x y z
N MET A 1 65.11 12.84 -9.26
CA MET A 1 63.71 13.12 -9.66
C MET A 1 63.17 14.20 -8.73
N ASN A 2 62.79 15.37 -9.24
CA ASN A 2 62.55 16.56 -8.41
C ASN A 2 61.43 16.34 -7.39
N SER A 3 61.72 16.54 -6.10
CA SER A 3 60.81 16.34 -4.96
C SER A 3 59.45 17.03 -5.13
N ARG A 4 59.40 18.21 -5.75
CA ARG A 4 58.13 18.88 -6.11
C ARG A 4 57.23 18.06 -7.04
N LYS A 5 57.81 17.35 -8.01
CA LYS A 5 57.03 16.52 -8.95
C LYS A 5 56.44 15.30 -8.26
N ILE A 6 57.16 14.74 -7.28
CA ILE A 6 56.69 13.60 -6.48
C ILE A 6 55.50 14.02 -5.60
N ILE A 7 55.60 15.16 -4.91
CA ILE A 7 54.52 15.70 -4.07
C ILE A 7 53.28 16.00 -4.91
N LEU A 8 53.44 16.61 -6.09
CA LEU A 8 52.32 16.90 -7.00
C LEU A 8 51.66 15.61 -7.53
N MET A 9 52.44 14.58 -7.87
CA MET A 9 51.88 13.28 -8.26
C MET A 9 51.08 12.65 -7.13
N THR A 10 51.61 12.62 -5.90
CA THR A 10 50.89 12.04 -4.76
C THR A 10 49.60 12.78 -4.46
N LEU A 11 49.61 14.11 -4.57
CA LEU A 11 48.42 14.94 -4.35
C LEU A 11 47.36 14.70 -5.44
N SER A 12 47.80 14.56 -6.70
CA SER A 12 46.92 14.27 -7.83
C SER A 12 46.24 12.90 -7.70
N ILE A 13 46.99 11.87 -7.28
CA ILE A 13 46.45 10.53 -7.06
C ILE A 13 45.45 10.54 -5.90
N LEU A 14 45.75 11.25 -4.82
CA LEU A 14 44.85 11.38 -3.68
C LEU A 14 43.55 12.13 -4.06
N ALA A 15 43.66 13.19 -4.86
CA ALA A 15 42.51 13.93 -5.37
C ALA A 15 41.62 13.07 -6.29
N LEU A 16 42.22 12.25 -7.15
CA LEU A 16 41.49 11.32 -8.01
C LEU A 16 40.78 10.23 -7.20
N ALA A 17 41.45 9.68 -6.18
CA ALA A 17 40.85 8.68 -5.29
C ALA A 17 39.66 9.26 -4.50
N ALA A 18 39.81 10.47 -3.95
CA ALA A 18 38.74 11.15 -3.23
C ALA A 18 37.56 11.51 -4.16
N GLY A 19 37.84 12.00 -5.37
CA GLY A 19 36.82 12.30 -6.37
C GLY A 19 36.06 11.05 -6.83
N GLY A 20 36.78 9.96 -7.08
CA GLY A 20 36.17 8.67 -7.44
C GLY A 20 35.27 8.10 -6.32
N TYR A 21 35.72 8.20 -5.07
CA TYR A 21 34.94 7.77 -3.90
C TYR A 21 33.63 8.57 -3.76
N LEU A 22 33.67 9.90 -3.93
CA LEU A 22 32.49 10.75 -3.87
C LEU A 22 31.49 10.44 -4.99
N LEU A 23 31.97 10.17 -6.21
CA LEU A 23 31.10 9.80 -7.33
C LEU A 23 30.37 8.47 -7.09
N LEU A 24 31.06 7.47 -6.53
CA LEU A 24 30.42 6.20 -6.15
C LEU A 24 29.35 6.39 -5.06
N GLN A 25 29.60 7.28 -4.11
CA GLN A 25 28.64 7.57 -3.04
C GLN A 25 27.40 8.30 -3.56
N LEU A 26 27.57 9.21 -4.53
CA LEU A 26 26.46 9.89 -5.22
C LEU A 26 25.61 8.91 -6.03
N GLN A 27 26.23 7.96 -6.73
CA GLN A 27 25.48 6.95 -7.49
C GLN A 27 24.59 6.10 -6.58
N LYS A 28 25.12 5.61 -5.45
CA LYS A 28 24.33 4.85 -4.47
C LYS A 28 23.17 5.65 -3.90
N ALA A 29 23.40 6.92 -3.57
CA ALA A 29 22.33 7.81 -3.10
C ALA A 29 21.25 8.07 -4.17
N SER A 30 21.63 8.10 -5.46
CA SER A 30 20.68 8.28 -6.55
C SER A 30 19.82 7.04 -6.82
N GLU A 31 20.38 5.84 -6.66
CA GLU A 31 19.63 4.58 -6.78
C GLU A 31 18.59 4.46 -5.67
N GLU A 32 18.98 4.78 -4.42
CA GLU A 32 18.05 4.83 -3.30
C GLU A 32 16.92 5.83 -3.57
N TYR A 33 17.22 7.03 -4.06
CA TYR A 33 16.21 8.05 -4.36
C TYR A 33 15.14 7.57 -5.36
N SER A 34 15.55 6.86 -6.42
CA SER A 34 14.60 6.28 -7.39
C SER A 34 13.66 5.25 -6.76
N HIS A 35 14.16 4.52 -5.77
CA HIS A 35 13.39 3.51 -5.03
C HIS A 35 12.41 4.15 -4.04
N TRP A 36 12.71 5.34 -3.52
CA TRP A 36 11.78 6.11 -2.67
C TRP A 36 10.65 6.74 -3.48
N GLN A 37 10.94 7.24 -4.69
CA GLN A 37 9.94 7.89 -5.55
C GLN A 37 8.85 6.92 -6.04
N SER A 38 9.23 5.68 -6.37
CA SER A 38 8.25 4.65 -6.76
C SER A 38 7.32 4.26 -5.61
N ARG A 39 7.83 4.25 -4.38
CA ARG A 39 7.02 3.98 -3.18
C ARG A 39 6.05 5.11 -2.89
N GLU A 40 6.46 6.36 -3.08
CA GLU A 40 5.59 7.52 -2.86
C GLU A 40 4.35 7.48 -3.76
N ALA A 41 4.53 7.18 -5.06
CA ALA A 41 3.41 7.05 -5.99
C ALA A 41 2.46 5.89 -5.66
N VAL A 42 2.99 4.77 -5.17
CA VAL A 42 2.17 3.63 -4.72
C VAL A 42 1.38 4.00 -3.46
N LEU A 43 2.04 4.60 -2.46
CA LEU A 43 1.40 5.02 -1.22
C LEU A 43 0.31 6.06 -1.44
N GLU A 44 0.53 7.02 -2.36
CA GLU A 44 -0.47 8.02 -2.70
C GLU A 44 -1.72 7.38 -3.33
N LYS A 45 -1.51 6.41 -4.23
CA LYS A 45 -2.61 5.66 -4.84
C LYS A 45 -3.37 4.84 -3.80
N GLU A 46 -2.67 4.13 -2.91
CA GLU A 46 -3.30 3.37 -1.82
C GLU A 46 -4.12 4.28 -0.89
N LEU A 47 -3.62 5.48 -0.57
CA LEU A 47 -4.36 6.46 0.21
C LEU A 47 -5.64 6.94 -0.49
N ASP A 48 -5.59 7.19 -1.79
CA ASP A 48 -6.76 7.61 -2.56
C ASP A 48 -7.82 6.50 -2.63
N ASP A 49 -7.40 5.26 -2.87
CA ASP A 49 -8.29 4.10 -2.91
C ASP A 49 -8.94 3.86 -1.53
N LEU A 50 -8.17 3.92 -0.45
CA LEU A 50 -8.69 3.76 0.91
C LEU A 50 -9.66 4.87 1.29
N ARG A 51 -9.41 6.11 0.81
CA ARG A 51 -10.30 7.25 1.02
C ARG A 51 -11.63 7.09 0.28
N LYS A 52 -11.60 6.56 -0.95
CA LYS A 52 -12.82 6.23 -1.71
C LYS A 52 -13.63 5.14 -1.01
N GLU A 53 -12.97 4.09 -0.54
CA GLU A 53 -13.63 3.00 0.17
C GLU A 53 -14.29 3.48 1.47
N ALA A 54 -13.58 4.28 2.27
CA ALA A 54 -14.14 4.88 3.48
C ALA A 54 -15.34 5.79 3.19
N LYS A 55 -15.30 6.54 2.07
CA LYS A 55 -16.43 7.37 1.64
C LYS A 55 -17.64 6.52 1.26
N ASN A 56 -17.43 5.48 0.45
CA ASN A 56 -18.49 4.55 0.05
C ASN A 56 -19.12 3.86 1.26
N LEU A 57 -18.30 3.43 2.22
CA LEU A 57 -18.79 2.81 3.46
C LEU A 57 -19.60 3.80 4.30
N ARG A 58 -19.18 5.07 4.39
CA ARG A 58 -19.95 6.11 5.08
C ARG A 58 -21.30 6.37 4.40
N GLU A 59 -21.32 6.47 3.08
CA GLU A 59 -22.58 6.62 2.32
C GLU A 59 -23.49 5.40 2.50
N PHE A 60 -22.92 4.19 2.52
CA PHE A 60 -23.66 2.96 2.81
C PHE A 60 -24.26 2.98 4.21
N LEU A 61 -23.48 3.32 5.24
CA LEU A 61 -23.95 3.43 6.63
C LEU A 61 -25.00 4.53 6.79
N GLU A 62 -24.88 5.64 6.06
CA GLU A 62 -25.87 6.72 6.11
C GLU A 62 -27.20 6.30 5.47
N ARG A 63 -27.16 5.53 4.37
CA ARG A 63 -28.36 4.89 3.80
C ARG A 63 -28.96 3.88 4.77
N LEU A 64 -28.11 3.04 5.40
CA LEU A 64 -28.53 2.07 6.41
C LEU A 64 -29.20 2.75 7.61
N ARG A 65 -28.74 3.95 8.00
CA ARG A 65 -29.29 4.73 9.10
C ARG A 65 -30.59 5.46 8.73
N ARG A 66 -30.80 5.84 7.48
CA ARG A 66 -31.99 6.59 7.03
C ARG A 66 -33.19 5.71 6.67
N ASP A 67 -32.99 4.46 6.26
CA ASP A 67 -34.07 3.53 5.92
C ASP A 67 -34.19 2.36 6.93
N PRO A 68 -35.17 2.41 7.85
CA PRO A 68 -35.47 1.31 8.78
C PRO A 68 -35.83 0.00 8.05
N ALA A 69 -36.41 0.11 6.85
CA ALA A 69 -36.81 -1.04 6.02
C ALA A 69 -35.60 -1.85 5.48
N VAL A 70 -34.44 -1.20 5.31
CA VAL A 70 -33.20 -1.86 4.84
C VAL A 70 -32.51 -2.59 5.99
N GLN A 71 -32.57 -2.06 7.22
CA GLN A 71 -32.08 -2.75 8.41
C GLN A 71 -32.85 -4.06 8.65
N ASP A 72 -34.18 -4.02 8.55
CA ASP A 72 -35.01 -5.22 8.68
C ASP A 72 -34.76 -6.23 7.55
N ALA A 73 -34.45 -5.78 6.32
CA ALA A 73 -34.14 -6.67 5.21
C ALA A 73 -32.77 -7.37 5.38
N ILE A 74 -31.76 -6.66 5.88
CA ILE A 74 -30.43 -7.23 6.16
C ILE A 74 -30.46 -8.13 7.39
N ALA A 75 -31.16 -7.72 8.46
CA ALA A 75 -31.35 -8.54 9.65
C ALA A 75 -32.08 -9.85 9.32
N ARG A 76 -33.10 -9.80 8.44
CA ARG A 76 -33.79 -11.00 7.94
C ARG A 76 -32.87 -11.93 7.15
N LYS A 77 -31.99 -11.38 6.31
CA LYS A 77 -31.06 -12.16 5.48
C LYS A 77 -29.95 -12.85 6.29
N GLU A 78 -29.40 -12.15 7.29
CA GLU A 78 -28.37 -12.68 8.20
C GLU A 78 -28.94 -13.66 9.24
N LEU A 79 -30.16 -13.41 9.74
CA LEU A 79 -30.83 -14.31 10.69
C LEU A 79 -31.53 -15.51 10.01
N GLY A 80 -31.71 -15.47 8.69
CA GLY A 80 -32.38 -16.52 7.91
C GLY A 80 -33.90 -16.54 8.07
N TYR A 81 -34.52 -15.40 8.38
CA TYR A 81 -35.97 -15.27 8.44
C TYR A 81 -36.52 -14.88 7.07
N GLY A 82 -37.36 -15.75 6.50
CA GLY A 82 -38.02 -15.53 5.21
C GLY A 82 -39.25 -14.66 5.40
N GLU A 83 -39.73 -14.08 4.30
CA GLU A 83 -41.04 -13.43 4.30
C GLU A 83 -42.13 -14.43 4.75
N LYS A 84 -43.29 -13.94 5.22
CA LYS A 84 -44.37 -14.80 5.78
C LYS A 84 -44.78 -15.97 4.88
N ASP A 85 -44.53 -15.87 3.57
CA ASP A 85 -44.87 -16.86 2.56
C ASP A 85 -43.65 -17.45 1.80
N GLU A 86 -42.41 -17.26 2.29
CA GLU A 86 -41.21 -17.77 1.60
C GLU A 86 -40.48 -18.87 2.41
N VAL A 87 -40.37 -20.07 1.83
CA VAL A 87 -39.71 -21.23 2.44
C VAL A 87 -38.20 -21.10 2.23
N LEU A 88 -37.47 -20.67 3.26
CA LEU A 88 -36.00 -20.69 3.26
C LEU A 88 -35.48 -22.09 3.57
N TYR A 89 -34.96 -22.76 2.54
CA TYR A 89 -34.23 -24.01 2.69
C TYR A 89 -32.80 -23.74 3.15
N ARG A 90 -32.49 -24.00 4.43
CA ARG A 90 -31.12 -24.00 4.96
C ARG A 90 -30.56 -25.41 4.87
N MET A 91 -29.54 -25.59 4.04
CA MET A 91 -28.86 -26.88 3.87
C MET A 91 -28.10 -27.24 5.17
N PRO A 92 -28.31 -28.42 5.77
CA PRO A 92 -27.56 -28.84 6.95
C PRO A 92 -26.07 -28.97 6.60
N GLN A 93 -25.21 -28.42 7.45
CA GLN A 93 -23.75 -28.47 7.29
C GLN A 93 -23.16 -29.85 7.62
N ASP A 94 -23.96 -30.78 8.12
CA ASP A 94 -23.52 -32.14 8.43
C ASP A 94 -23.69 -33.04 7.19
N PHE A 95 -22.93 -32.74 6.14
CA PHE A 95 -22.48 -33.76 5.20
C PHE A 95 -20.97 -33.96 5.42
N ASP A 96 -20.61 -34.27 6.67
CA ASP A 96 -19.39 -35.02 6.96
C ASP A 96 -19.60 -36.42 6.40
N SER A 97 -19.22 -36.61 5.13
CA SER A 97 -19.01 -37.93 4.55
C SER A 97 -17.66 -38.46 5.03
N ASP A 98 -17.74 -39.54 5.81
CA ASP A 98 -16.72 -40.54 6.19
C ASP A 98 -15.34 -40.47 5.50
#